data_AF-A0A392NY68-F1
#
_entry.id   AF-A0A392NY68-F1
#
_cell.length_a   1.000
_cell.length_b   1.000
_cell.length_c   1.000
_cell.angle_alpha   90.00
_cell.angle_beta   90.00
_cell.angle_gamma   90.00
#
_symmetry.space_group_name_H-M   'P 1'
#
loop_
_entity.id
_entity.type
_entity.pdbx_description
1 polymer ?
#
loop_
_entity_poly.entity_id
_entity_poly.type
_entity_poly.pdbx_seq_one_letter_code
_entity_poly.pdbx_strand_id
1 'polypeptide(L)'
;MFKTWLAVQKCPECRQPLPESYAPPADEPWMTGIFGCVEDRDSCLTGLFCPCVLFGRNVESLRDDTPWTRPCICHAIFVEGGISLAIGTVIATSFISGIDPGTTCLICEGLFFTWWMCGIYTGQVRQSLQKKYHLKDPVLLPK
;
A
#
# COMPACT_ATOMS: atom_id res chain seq x y z
N MET A 1 14.55 25.82 43.45
CA MET A 1 13.25 25.30 42.96
C MET A 1 13.24 25.39 41.43
N PHE A 2 13.97 24.51 40.75
CA PHE A 2 14.01 24.44 39.28
C PHE A 2 13.89 22.96 38.92
N LYS A 3 12.66 22.49 38.68
CA LYS A 3 12.46 21.17 38.08
C LYS A 3 12.84 21.29 36.60
N THR A 4 13.85 20.52 36.27
CA THR A 4 14.41 20.25 34.95
C THR A 4 13.32 20.02 33.91
N TRP A 5 13.58 20.55 32.72
CA TRP A 5 12.89 20.29 31.46
C TRP A 5 13.00 18.79 31.09
N LEU A 6 12.29 17.92 31.81
CA LEU A 6 11.93 16.62 31.26
C LEU A 6 11.15 16.93 29.99
N ALA A 7 11.67 16.49 28.85
CA ALA A 7 10.98 16.57 27.58
C ALA A 7 9.67 15.78 27.70
N VAL A 8 8.62 16.46 28.17
CA VAL A 8 7.28 15.89 28.29
C VAL A 8 6.90 15.43 26.90
N GLN A 9 6.86 14.12 26.70
CA GLN A 9 6.43 13.51 25.47
C GLN A 9 4.99 13.98 25.24
N LYS A 10 4.74 14.61 24.09
CA LYS A 10 3.41 15.07 23.70
C LYS A 10 2.88 14.18 22.59
N CYS A 11 1.57 13.93 22.61
CA CYS A 11 0.92 13.24 21.50
C CYS A 11 1.10 14.07 20.21
N PRO A 12 1.56 13.47 19.09
CA PRO A 12 1.75 14.20 17.82
C PRO A 12 0.45 14.71 17.22
N GLU A 13 -0.69 14.07 17.54
CA GLU A 13 -2.01 14.40 17.01
C GLU A 13 -2.67 15.54 17.81
N CYS A 14 -2.80 15.37 19.14
CA CYS A 14 -3.53 16.32 20.00
C CYS A 14 -2.65 17.25 20.83
N ARG A 15 -1.31 17.08 20.80
CA ARG A 15 -0.30 17.84 21.58
C ARG A 15 -0.48 17.83 23.11
N GLN A 16 -1.32 16.94 23.63
CA GLN A 16 -1.49 16.75 25.06
C GLN A 16 -0.26 16.03 25.63
N PRO A 17 0.12 16.33 26.88
CA PRO A 17 1.18 15.59 27.57
C PRO A 17 0.76 14.13 27.72
N LEU A 18 1.63 13.21 27.31
CA LEU A 18 1.40 11.78 27.47
C LEU A 18 1.55 11.41 28.95
N PRO A 19 0.73 10.48 29.47
CA PRO A 19 0.87 10.01 30.84
C PRO A 19 2.22 9.33 31.04
N GLU A 20 2.77 9.36 32.26
CA GLU A 20 4.10 8.80 32.58
C GLU A 20 4.15 7.26 32.40
N SER A 21 2.99 6.60 32.41
CA SER A 21 2.83 5.18 32.10
C SER A 21 2.79 4.86 30.60
N TYR A 22 2.85 5.86 29.72
CA TYR A 22 2.80 5.66 28.29
C TYR A 22 4.13 5.06 27.80
N ALA A 23 4.10 3.80 27.40
CA ALA A 23 5.13 3.20 26.57
C ALA A 23 4.71 3.35 25.10
N PRO A 24 5.57 3.85 24.20
CA PRO A 24 5.28 3.78 22.77
C PRO A 24 5.13 2.30 22.38
N PRO A 25 4.18 1.95 21.51
CA PRO A 25 4.04 0.59 20.99
C PRO A 25 5.37 0.14 20.39
N ALA A 26 5.72 -1.14 20.58
CA ALA A 26 6.96 -1.68 20.05
C ALA A 26 6.95 -1.57 18.52
N ASP A 27 8.02 -0.99 17.96
CA ASP A 27 8.16 -0.86 16.52
C ASP A 27 8.50 -2.24 15.91
N GLU A 28 7.46 -2.98 15.52
CA GLU A 28 7.57 -4.30 14.90
C GLU A 28 8.06 -4.18 13.44
N PRO A 29 8.76 -5.19 12.89
CA PRO A 29 9.24 -5.14 11.52
C PRO A 29 8.08 -5.14 10.50
N TRP A 30 8.15 -4.29 9.45
CA TRP A 30 7.14 -4.21 8.40
C TRP A 30 7.02 -5.47 7.52
N MET A 31 8.12 -6.18 7.29
CA MET A 31 8.11 -7.44 6.56
C MET A 31 8.64 -8.56 7.43
N THR A 32 7.97 -9.70 7.35
CA THR A 32 8.46 -10.99 7.79
C THR A 32 9.26 -11.64 6.65
N GLY A 33 9.87 -12.81 6.88
CA GLY A 33 10.56 -13.56 5.83
C GLY A 33 9.66 -13.88 4.63
N ILE A 34 10.23 -14.38 3.53
CA ILE A 34 9.50 -14.60 2.26
C ILE A 34 8.24 -15.48 2.39
N PHE A 35 8.19 -16.37 3.39
CA PHE A 35 7.05 -17.24 3.69
C PHE A 35 6.30 -16.86 4.97
N GLY A 36 6.53 -15.65 5.52
CA GLY A 36 5.86 -15.21 6.74
C GLY A 36 4.34 -15.07 6.58
N CYS A 37 3.80 -14.92 5.36
CA CYS A 37 2.34 -14.96 5.18
C CYS A 37 1.72 -16.31 5.53
N VAL A 38 2.48 -17.42 5.59
CA VAL A 38 1.92 -18.75 5.85
C VAL A 38 1.37 -18.88 7.28
N GLU A 39 1.73 -17.98 8.18
CA GLU A 39 1.13 -17.85 9.52
C GLU A 39 -0.36 -17.45 9.43
N ASP A 40 -0.75 -16.72 8.38
CA ASP A 40 -2.13 -16.42 8.01
C ASP A 40 -2.44 -16.97 6.60
N ARG A 41 -2.82 -18.25 6.56
CA ARG A 41 -3.12 -18.97 5.32
C ARG A 41 -4.18 -18.29 4.47
N ASP A 42 -5.20 -17.68 5.08
CA ASP A 42 -6.29 -17.06 4.35
C ASP A 42 -5.80 -15.81 3.62
N SER A 43 -5.03 -14.95 4.29
CA SER A 43 -4.40 -13.80 3.64
C SER A 43 -3.37 -14.22 2.59
N CYS A 44 -2.58 -15.25 2.85
CA CYS A 44 -1.55 -15.75 1.93
C CYS A 44 -2.18 -16.31 0.63
N LEU A 45 -3.25 -17.10 0.73
CA LEU A 45 -3.99 -17.62 -0.43
C LEU A 45 -4.76 -16.52 -1.16
N THR A 46 -5.39 -15.60 -0.42
CA THR A 46 -6.08 -14.46 -1.02
C THR A 46 -5.10 -13.57 -1.78
N GLY A 47 -3.92 -13.29 -1.23
CA GLY A 47 -2.89 -12.52 -1.93
C GLY A 47 -2.38 -13.19 -3.20
N LEU A 48 -2.31 -14.52 -3.22
CA LEU A 48 -1.86 -15.29 -4.37
C LEU A 48 -2.90 -15.33 -5.50
N PHE A 49 -4.17 -15.58 -5.18
CA PHE A 49 -5.22 -15.80 -6.17
C PHE A 49 -6.11 -14.57 -6.43
N CYS A 50 -6.16 -13.63 -5.49
CA CYS A 50 -7.03 -12.46 -5.55
C CYS A 50 -6.42 -11.25 -4.82
N PRO A 51 -5.27 -10.72 -5.31
CA PRO A 51 -4.56 -9.63 -4.64
C PRO A 51 -5.41 -8.36 -4.45
N CYS A 52 -6.31 -8.03 -5.39
CA CYS A 52 -7.26 -6.92 -5.23
C CYS A 52 -8.20 -7.06 -4.01
N VAL A 53 -8.67 -8.27 -3.68
CA VAL A 53 -9.50 -8.50 -2.48
C VAL A 53 -8.67 -8.31 -1.22
N LEU A 54 -7.44 -8.84 -1.19
CA LEU A 54 -6.53 -8.63 -0.07
C LEU A 54 -6.26 -7.14 0.15
N PHE A 55 -5.97 -6.41 -0.94
CA PHE A 55 -5.80 -4.96 -0.89
C PHE A 55 -7.06 -4.25 -0.37
N GLY A 56 -8.25 -4.62 -0.86
CA GLY A 56 -9.51 -4.03 -0.42
C GLY A 56 -9.77 -4.23 1.08
N ARG A 57 -9.55 -5.44 1.59
CA ARG A 57 -9.69 -5.76 3.02
C ARG A 57 -8.70 -4.99 3.89
N ASN A 58 -7.48 -4.77 3.41
CA ASN A 58 -6.49 -3.93 4.09
C ASN A 58 -6.89 -2.45 4.12
N VAL A 59 -7.58 -1.95 3.09
CA VAL A 59 -8.10 -0.58 3.11
C VAL A 59 -9.30 -0.46 4.06
N GLU A 60 -10.20 -1.44 4.05
CA GLU A 60 -11.34 -1.49 4.98
C GLU A 60 -10.86 -1.54 6.44
N SER A 61 -9.80 -2.32 6.73
CA SER A 61 -9.23 -2.36 8.08
C SER A 61 -8.65 -1.01 8.51
N LEU A 62 -8.31 -0.11 7.60
CA LEU A 62 -7.84 1.24 7.91
C LEU A 62 -8.97 2.26 8.04
N ARG A 63 -10.12 2.01 7.40
CA ARG A 63 -11.19 2.97 7.19
C ARG A 63 -12.54 2.29 7.37
N ASP A 64 -13.14 2.45 8.55
CA ASP A 64 -14.42 1.82 8.90
C ASP A 64 -15.59 2.31 8.02
N ASP A 65 -15.46 3.44 7.34
CA ASP A 65 -16.46 4.05 6.46
C ASP A 65 -16.34 3.61 4.98
N THR A 66 -15.29 2.87 4.64
CA THR A 66 -14.97 2.49 3.26
C THR A 66 -15.07 0.97 3.10
N PRO A 67 -16.16 0.43 2.52
CA PRO A 67 -16.30 -1.02 2.32
C PRO A 67 -15.22 -1.54 1.37
N TRP A 68 -14.67 -2.72 1.65
CA TRP A 68 -13.54 -3.30 0.92
C TRP A 68 -13.77 -3.46 -0.59
N THR A 69 -15.03 -3.56 -1.02
CA THR A 69 -15.41 -3.78 -2.42
C THR A 69 -14.98 -2.63 -3.32
N ARG A 70 -15.07 -1.38 -2.86
CA ARG A 70 -14.67 -0.20 -3.65
C ARG A 70 -13.17 -0.18 -3.97
N PRO A 71 -12.26 -0.23 -2.98
CA PRO A 71 -10.83 -0.30 -3.25
C PRO A 71 -10.43 -1.57 -4.00
N CYS A 72 -11.11 -2.70 -3.77
CA CYS A 72 -10.89 -3.93 -4.54
C CYS A 72 -11.17 -3.73 -6.03
N ILE A 73 -12.34 -3.19 -6.39
CA ILE A 73 -12.72 -2.97 -7.81
C ILE A 73 -11.74 -1.99 -8.47
N CYS A 74 -11.38 -0.90 -7.77
CA CYS A 74 -10.40 0.05 -8.28
C CYS A 74 -9.03 -0.62 -8.53
N HIS A 75 -8.55 -1.44 -7.60
CA HIS A 75 -7.28 -2.15 -7.75
C HIS A 75 -7.31 -3.16 -8.90
N ALA A 76 -8.40 -3.93 -9.02
CA ALA A 76 -8.60 -4.90 -10.09
C ALA A 76 -8.60 -4.23 -11.48
N ILE A 77 -9.28 -3.09 -11.64
CA ILE A 77 -9.38 -2.40 -12.93
C ILE A 77 -8.08 -1.69 -13.28
N PHE A 78 -7.58 -0.82 -12.40
CA PHE A 78 -6.51 0.11 -12.76
C PHE A 78 -5.11 -0.47 -12.59
N VAL A 79 -4.91 -1.41 -11.65
CA VAL A 79 -3.61 -2.04 -11.41
C VAL A 79 -3.52 -3.36 -12.17
N GLU A 80 -4.35 -4.34 -11.83
CA GLU A 80 -4.29 -5.68 -12.45
C GLU A 80 -4.69 -5.64 -13.93
N GLY A 81 -5.79 -4.93 -14.25
CA GLY A 81 -6.24 -4.70 -15.61
C GLY A 81 -5.26 -3.84 -16.43
N GLY A 82 -4.66 -2.82 -15.82
CA GLY A 82 -3.64 -1.99 -16.45
C GLY A 82 -2.38 -2.78 -16.83
N ILE A 83 -1.90 -3.66 -15.95
CA ILE A 83 -0.78 -4.57 -16.24
C ILE A 83 -1.15 -5.54 -17.37
N SER A 84 -2.37 -6.08 -17.34
CA SER A 84 -2.86 -6.99 -18.39
C SER A 84 -2.93 -6.31 -19.76
N LEU A 85 -3.40 -5.07 -19.81
CA LEU A 85 -3.43 -4.25 -21.02
C LEU A 85 -2.01 -3.92 -21.51
N ALA A 86 -1.08 -3.60 -20.61
CA ALA A 86 0.31 -3.33 -20.94
C ALA A 86 0.97 -4.57 -21.59
N ILE A 87 0.84 -5.73 -20.97
CA ILE A 87 1.36 -7.01 -21.48
C ILE A 87 0.71 -7.35 -22.83
N GLY A 88 -0.62 -7.23 -22.92
CA GLY A 88 -1.36 -7.50 -24.15
C GLY A 88 -0.91 -6.59 -25.30
N THR A 89 -0.68 -5.31 -25.03
CA THR A 89 -0.18 -4.34 -26.01
C THR A 89 1.23 -4.69 -26.46
N VAL A 90 2.13 -5.05 -25.54
CA VAL A 90 3.50 -5.48 -25.88
C VAL A 90 3.49 -6.74 -26.74
N ILE A 91 2.67 -7.73 -26.39
CA ILE A 91 2.54 -8.98 -27.16
C ILE A 91 1.96 -8.68 -28.55
N ALA A 92 0.87 -7.89 -28.62
CA ALA A 92 0.27 -7.52 -29.88
C ALA A 92 1.30 -6.81 -30.77
N THR A 93 1.93 -5.74 -30.32
CA THR A 93 2.91 -5.00 -31.14
C THR A 93 4.15 -5.83 -31.51
N SER A 94 4.55 -6.82 -30.70
CA SER A 94 5.73 -7.66 -30.97
C SER A 94 5.47 -8.85 -31.89
N PHE A 95 4.26 -9.43 -31.86
CA PHE A 95 3.94 -10.67 -32.58
C PHE A 95 2.91 -10.51 -33.69
N ILE A 96 2.09 -9.46 -33.62
CA ILE A 96 0.98 -9.20 -34.54
C ILE A 96 1.10 -7.73 -34.95
N SER A 97 1.68 -7.45 -36.12
CA SER A 97 1.91 -6.09 -36.63
C SER A 97 0.63 -5.29 -36.95
N GLY A 98 -0.31 -5.20 -36.00
CA GLY A 98 -1.68 -4.72 -36.17
C GLY A 98 -2.05 -3.53 -35.29
N ILE A 99 -1.16 -3.04 -34.40
CA ILE A 99 -1.39 -1.81 -33.63
C ILE A 99 -0.56 -0.68 -34.22
N ASP A 100 -1.25 0.38 -34.65
CA ASP A 100 -0.62 1.62 -35.13
C ASP A 100 0.22 2.30 -34.01
N PRO A 101 1.37 2.90 -34.34
CA PRO A 101 2.22 3.59 -33.37
C PRO A 101 1.52 4.69 -32.56
N GLY A 102 0.58 5.42 -33.15
CA GLY A 102 -0.20 6.45 -32.44
C GLY A 102 -1.10 5.84 -31.36
N THR A 103 -1.76 4.73 -31.68
CA THR A 103 -2.56 3.96 -30.70
C THR A 103 -1.68 3.43 -29.55
N THR A 104 -0.49 2.91 -29.87
CA THR A 104 0.46 2.44 -28.85
C THR A 104 0.90 3.59 -27.94
N CYS A 105 1.18 4.77 -28.49
CA CYS A 105 1.57 5.95 -27.73
C CYS A 105 0.49 6.36 -26.72
N LEU A 106 -0.77 6.45 -27.16
CA LEU A 106 -1.91 6.81 -26.30
C LEU A 106 -2.14 5.78 -25.18
N ILE A 107 -1.98 4.49 -25.47
CA ILE A 107 -2.07 3.43 -24.47
C ILE A 107 -0.95 3.60 -23.42
N CYS A 108 0.29 3.82 -23.86
CA CYS A 108 1.42 4.04 -22.97
C CYS A 108 1.24 5.26 -22.07
N GLU A 109 0.78 6.39 -22.62
CA GLU A 109 0.50 7.61 -21.84
C GLU A 109 -0.59 7.36 -20.80
N GLY A 110 -1.73 6.78 -21.21
CA GLY A 110 -2.84 6.47 -20.31
C GLY A 110 -2.45 5.50 -19.20
N LEU A 111 -1.67 4.47 -19.52
CA LEU A 111 -1.14 3.51 -18.54
C LEU A 111 -0.19 4.18 -17.56
N PHE A 112 0.71 5.06 -18.03
CA PHE A 112 1.65 5.77 -17.18
C PHE A 112 0.92 6.64 -16.15
N PHE A 113 -0.04 7.47 -16.59
CA PHE A 113 -0.81 8.32 -15.68
C PHE A 113 -1.63 7.50 -14.67
N THR A 114 -2.30 6.45 -15.14
CA THR A 114 -3.12 5.59 -14.28
C THR A 114 -2.29 4.85 -13.26
N TRP A 115 -1.17 4.24 -13.68
CA TRP A 115 -0.26 3.53 -12.78
C TRP A 115 0.33 4.49 -11.75
N TRP A 116 0.82 5.65 -12.18
CA TRP A 116 1.37 6.66 -11.28
C TRP A 116 0.39 7.02 -10.15
N MET A 117 -0.86 7.32 -10.48
CA MET A 117 -1.89 7.66 -9.49
C MET A 117 -2.21 6.49 -8.56
N CYS A 118 -2.32 5.27 -9.11
CA CYS A 118 -2.53 4.06 -8.29
C CYS A 118 -1.34 3.75 -7.38
N GLY A 119 -0.12 4.06 -7.83
CA GLY A 119 1.11 3.92 -7.06
C GLY A 119 1.13 4.86 -5.85
N ILE A 120 0.77 6.13 -6.04
CA ILE A 120 0.63 7.10 -4.93
C ILE A 120 -0.44 6.62 -3.95
N TYR A 121 -1.63 6.25 -4.44
CA TYR A 121 -2.72 5.80 -3.58
C TYR A 121 -2.35 4.56 -2.75
N THR A 122 -1.79 3.54 -3.39
CA THR A 122 -1.32 2.32 -2.71
C THR A 122 -0.20 2.63 -1.72
N GLY A 123 0.70 3.56 -2.05
CA GLY A 123 1.74 4.04 -1.16
C GLY A 123 1.19 4.71 0.11
N GLN A 124 0.16 5.55 -0.03
CA GLN A 124 -0.51 6.19 1.11
C GLN A 124 -1.21 5.16 2.02
N VAL A 125 -1.86 4.15 1.43
CA VAL A 125 -2.46 3.04 2.19
C VAL A 125 -1.39 2.29 2.97
N ARG A 126 -0.25 1.98 2.35
CA ARG A 126 0.89 1.34 3.04
C ARG A 126 1.39 2.17 4.21
N GLN A 127 1.59 3.48 4.03
CA GLN A 127 2.03 4.36 5.11
C GLN A 127 1.00 4.43 6.24
N SER A 128 -0.29 4.41 5.90
CA SER A 128 -1.38 4.38 6.88
C SER A 128 -1.38 3.08 7.70
N LEU A 129 -1.09 1.93 7.09
CA LEU A 129 -0.89 0.66 7.78
C LEU A 129 0.31 0.70 8.71
N GLN A 130 1.45 1.21 8.22
CA GLN A 130 2.66 1.36 9.02
C GLN A 130 2.39 2.23 10.26
N LYS A 131 1.68 3.35 10.09
CA LYS A 131 1.29 4.23 11.21
C LYS A 131 0.32 3.52 12.16
N LYS A 132 -0.71 2.83 11.66
CA LYS A 132 -1.75 2.18 12.48
C LYS A 132 -1.19 1.05 13.34
N TYR A 133 -0.24 0.28 12.80
CA TYR A 133 0.31 -0.91 13.46
C TYR A 133 1.72 -0.69 14.02
N HIS A 134 2.22 0.56 14.04
CA HIS A 134 3.56 0.90 14.55
C HIS A 134 4.66 0.03 13.90
N LEU A 135 4.63 -0.09 12.56
CA LEU A 135 5.58 -0.91 11.82
C LEU A 135 6.77 -0.08 11.33
N LYS A 136 7.98 -0.62 11.47
CA LYS A 136 9.22 0.01 10.99
C LYS A 136 9.22 0.17 9.48
N ASP A 137 9.50 1.38 8.99
CA ASP A 137 9.70 1.59 7.56
C ASP A 137 11.03 0.93 7.12
N PRO A 138 11.03 -0.04 6.18
CA PRO A 138 12.26 -0.60 5.65
C PRO A 138 13.16 0.44 4.96
N VAL A 139 12.63 1.61 4.58
CA VAL A 139 13.40 2.70 3.94
C VAL A 139 14.18 3.54 4.97
N LEU A 140 13.74 3.59 6.23
CA LEU A 140 14.37 4.40 7.29
C LEU A 140 15.39 3.62 8.14
N LEU A 141 15.61 2.34 7.85
CA LEU A 141 16.66 1.57 8.52
C LEU A 141 18.03 1.90 7.90
N PRO A 142 19.03 2.36 8.68
CA PRO A 142 20.40 2.39 8.20
C PRO A 142 20.81 0.96 7.89
N LYS A 143 21.25 0.73 6.64
CA LYS A 143 21.93 -0.51 6.25
C LYS A 143 23.22 -0.69 7.05
#